data_AF-A0A2U2EEM1-F1
#
_entry.id   AF-A0A2U2EEM1-F1
#
_cell.length_a   1.000
_cell.length_b   1.000
_cell.length_c   1.000
_cell.angle_alpha   90.00
_cell.angle_beta   90.00
_cell.angle_gamma   90.00
#
_symmetry.space_group_name_H-M   'P 1'
#
loop_
_entity.id
_entity.type
_entity.pdbx_description
1 polymer ?
#
loop_
_entity_poly.entity_id
_entity_poly.type
_entity_poly.pdbx_seq_one_letter_code
_entity_poly.pdbx_strand_id
1 'polypeptide(L)'
;MAKGIIYIMTSVVPGLIKIGKTNSDGFESRMYHLEHNGYCNITGLKRSFAIEVEDYNEKETMLHSIFQKSRVGDTEMFALDVNLAIQLLSSFDGEVIFPKTESKEEIFDEATDNGRSKIIPDGIYVYSRNSKKEGKVVSAKARIVNGNWTLLKGSNLALNPGVGVSSKAVAKRLELALDKNGILLEDTELGECSPSFAGAIVVYAANDGWREWRDSKGNMIEIYRDKLSEENDK
;
A
#
# COMPACT_ATOMS: atom_id res chain seq x y z
N MET A 1 5.97 -14.79 28.24
CA MET A 1 4.98 -15.52 27.42
C MET A 1 5.67 -15.98 26.14
N ALA A 2 5.12 -16.96 25.40
CA ALA A 2 5.80 -17.46 24.21
C ALA A 2 5.73 -16.42 23.09
N LYS A 3 6.89 -16.01 22.56
CA LYS A 3 6.97 -15.13 21.40
C LYS A 3 6.87 -15.91 20.11
N GLY A 4 6.34 -15.26 19.09
CA GLY A 4 6.31 -15.78 17.72
C GLY A 4 5.84 -14.71 16.76
N ILE A 5 5.87 -15.04 15.48
CA ILE A 5 5.62 -14.09 14.39
C ILE A 5 4.27 -14.38 13.75
N ILE A 6 3.45 -13.34 13.62
CA ILE A 6 2.25 -13.35 12.79
C ILE A 6 2.58 -12.58 11.51
N TYR A 7 2.21 -13.15 10.35
CA TYR A 7 2.52 -12.57 9.04
C TYR A 7 1.31 -12.54 8.12
N ILE A 8 1.36 -11.62 7.17
CA ILE A 8 0.42 -11.45 6.07
C ILE A 8 1.15 -11.67 4.75
N MET A 9 0.54 -12.44 3.85
CA MET A 9 0.98 -12.56 2.46
C MET A 9 -0.17 -12.24 1.51
N THR A 10 0.14 -11.57 0.40
CA THR A 10 -0.79 -11.44 -0.73
C THR A 10 -0.65 -12.63 -1.66
N SER A 11 -1.70 -12.90 -2.44
CA SER A 11 -1.69 -13.90 -3.52
C SER A 11 -1.85 -13.23 -4.89
N VAL A 12 -1.80 -14.04 -5.95
CA VAL A 12 -2.13 -13.57 -7.32
C VAL A 12 -3.60 -13.21 -7.50
N VAL A 13 -4.47 -13.61 -6.57
CA VAL A 13 -5.90 -13.26 -6.58
C VAL A 13 -6.10 -12.00 -5.74
N PRO A 14 -6.52 -10.87 -6.34
CA PRO A 14 -6.76 -9.64 -5.60
C PRO A 14 -7.77 -9.82 -4.47
N GLY A 15 -7.47 -9.25 -3.30
CA GLY A 15 -8.32 -9.36 -2.10
C GLY A 15 -8.28 -10.71 -1.39
N LEU A 16 -7.48 -11.67 -1.87
CA LEU A 16 -7.26 -12.95 -1.20
C LEU A 16 -5.87 -12.96 -0.56
N ILE A 17 -5.84 -12.92 0.77
CA ILE A 17 -4.63 -12.86 1.57
C ILE A 17 -4.46 -14.09 2.45
N LYS A 18 -3.22 -14.40 2.81
CA LYS A 18 -2.88 -15.39 3.84
C LYS A 18 -2.56 -14.66 5.14
N ILE A 19 -3.15 -15.09 6.24
CA ILE A 19 -2.72 -14.72 7.60
C ILE A 19 -2.21 -15.99 8.25
N GLY A 20 -0.98 -16.00 8.72
CA GLY A 20 -0.37 -17.18 9.32
C GLY A 20 0.63 -16.85 10.41
N LYS A 21 1.16 -17.91 11.03
CA LYS A 21 2.15 -17.79 12.09
C LYS A 21 3.38 -18.66 11.89
N THR A 22 4.44 -18.32 12.61
CA THR A 22 5.67 -19.10 12.72
C THR A 22 6.38 -18.77 14.04
N ASN A 23 7.30 -19.64 14.49
CA ASN A 23 8.23 -19.28 15.55
C ASN A 23 9.17 -18.15 15.12
N SER A 24 9.80 -17.48 16.08
CA SER A 24 10.71 -16.35 15.86
C SER A 24 11.85 -16.68 14.87
N ASP A 25 12.45 -17.86 14.99
CA ASP A 25 13.61 -18.25 14.18
C ASP A 25 13.25 -18.78 12.77
N GLY A 26 11.99 -19.12 12.52
CA GLY A 26 11.55 -19.80 11.31
C GLY A 26 11.03 -18.89 10.20
N PHE A 27 11.02 -17.57 10.40
CA PHE A 27 10.34 -16.66 9.47
C PHE A 27 10.89 -16.73 8.05
N GLU A 28 12.21 -16.60 7.86
CA GLU A 28 12.78 -16.55 6.51
C GLU A 28 12.61 -17.87 5.75
N SER A 29 12.79 -19.02 6.43
CA SER A 29 12.59 -20.33 5.81
C SER A 29 11.12 -20.58 5.48
N ARG A 30 10.19 -20.13 6.34
CA ARG A 30 8.75 -20.20 6.11
C ARG A 30 8.33 -19.35 4.92
N MET A 31 8.82 -18.11 4.83
CA MET A 31 8.51 -17.22 3.70
C MET A 31 9.07 -17.79 2.40
N TYR A 32 10.33 -18.26 2.38
CA TYR A 32 10.92 -18.90 1.22
C TYR A 32 10.06 -20.07 0.72
N HIS A 33 9.63 -20.96 1.63
CA HIS A 33 8.80 -22.10 1.26
C HIS A 33 7.45 -21.68 0.64
N LEU A 34 6.76 -20.73 1.26
CA LEU A 34 5.43 -20.28 0.80
C LEU A 34 5.51 -19.49 -0.52
N GLU A 35 6.54 -18.66 -0.71
CA GLU A 35 6.74 -17.89 -1.94
C GLU A 35 7.07 -18.79 -3.14
N HIS A 36 7.79 -19.89 -2.92
CA HIS A 36 8.17 -20.82 -4.00
C HIS A 36 7.11 -21.90 -4.28
N ASN A 37 6.49 -22.46 -3.24
CA ASN A 37 5.60 -23.61 -3.37
C ASN A 37 4.11 -23.25 -3.30
N GLY A 38 3.78 -22.03 -2.86
CA GLY A 38 2.40 -21.62 -2.60
C GLY A 38 1.80 -22.30 -1.37
N TYR A 39 0.47 -22.26 -1.28
CA TYR A 39 -0.30 -22.86 -0.19
C TYR A 39 -1.71 -23.23 -0.69
N CYS A 40 -2.19 -24.44 -0.40
CA CYS A 40 -3.53 -24.90 -0.80
C CYS A 40 -3.86 -24.67 -2.29
N ASN A 41 -2.91 -24.97 -3.20
CA ASN A 41 -3.00 -24.74 -4.65
C ASN A 41 -3.08 -23.25 -5.06
N ILE A 42 -2.88 -22.32 -4.15
CA ILE A 42 -2.76 -20.89 -4.43
C ILE A 42 -1.27 -20.56 -4.53
N THR A 43 -0.86 -20.08 -5.70
CA THR A 43 0.54 -19.78 -6.03
C THR A 43 0.82 -18.27 -6.03
N GLY A 44 2.10 -17.91 -6.17
CA GLY A 44 2.54 -16.52 -6.23
C GLY A 44 2.27 -15.74 -4.94
N LEU A 45 2.37 -16.42 -3.79
CA LEU A 45 2.33 -15.76 -2.50
C LEU A 45 3.51 -14.81 -2.36
N LYS A 46 3.29 -13.62 -1.80
CA LYS A 46 4.34 -12.64 -1.51
C LYS A 46 4.16 -12.10 -0.10
N ARG A 47 5.22 -12.11 0.71
CA ARG A 47 5.19 -11.52 2.05
C ARG A 47 4.83 -10.03 1.96
N SER A 48 3.96 -9.56 2.85
CA SER A 48 3.48 -8.17 2.87
C SER A 48 3.73 -7.48 4.20
N PHE A 49 3.57 -8.20 5.31
CA PHE A 49 3.85 -7.67 6.65
C PHE A 49 4.13 -8.81 7.63
N ALA A 50 4.98 -8.58 8.63
CA ALA A 50 5.18 -9.51 9.73
C ALA A 50 5.55 -8.78 11.03
N ILE A 51 4.98 -9.25 12.14
CA ILE A 51 5.22 -8.70 13.48
C ILE A 51 5.48 -9.84 14.47
N GLU A 52 6.53 -9.71 15.28
CA GLU A 52 6.79 -10.57 16.42
C GLU A 52 6.00 -10.07 17.63
N VAL A 53 5.21 -10.96 18.22
CA VAL A 53 4.31 -10.65 19.34
C VAL A 53 4.39 -11.74 20.41
N GLU A 54 4.02 -11.39 21.64
CA GLU A 54 3.72 -12.38 22.68
C GLU A 54 2.34 -13.03 22.42
N ASP A 55 2.12 -14.24 22.93
CA ASP A 55 0.84 -14.98 22.81
C ASP A 55 0.35 -15.10 21.36
N TYR A 56 1.29 -15.33 20.45
CA TYR A 56 1.03 -15.34 19.02
C TYR A 56 0.06 -16.47 18.59
N ASN A 57 -0.02 -17.55 19.38
CA ASN A 57 -0.97 -18.65 19.14
C ASN A 57 -2.41 -18.23 19.43
N GLU A 58 -2.63 -17.56 20.55
CA GLU A 58 -3.91 -17.06 21.00
C GLU A 58 -4.39 -15.94 20.07
N LYS A 59 -3.49 -15.01 19.69
CA LYS A 59 -3.77 -13.93 18.74
C LYS A 59 -4.17 -14.46 17.36
N GLU A 60 -3.44 -15.44 16.82
CA GLU A 60 -3.80 -16.05 15.53
C GLU A 60 -5.13 -16.80 15.58
N THR A 61 -5.39 -17.55 16.66
CA THR A 61 -6.70 -18.21 16.87
C THR A 61 -7.83 -17.20 16.91
N MET A 62 -7.62 -16.06 17.58
CA MET A 62 -8.58 -14.97 17.64
C MET A 62 -8.83 -14.35 16.26
N LEU A 63 -7.79 -14.07 15.48
CA LEU A 63 -7.90 -13.53 14.12
C LEU A 63 -8.71 -14.48 13.22
N HIS A 64 -8.42 -15.78 13.28
CA HIS A 64 -9.18 -16.79 12.53
C HIS A 64 -10.65 -16.83 12.91
N SER A 65 -10.96 -16.57 14.19
CA SER A 65 -12.34 -16.52 14.69
C SER A 65 -13.05 -15.24 14.24
N ILE A 66 -12.39 -14.08 14.35
CA ILE A 66 -12.93 -12.78 13.91
C ILE A 66 -13.24 -12.80 12.41
N PHE A 67 -12.33 -13.32 11.60
CA PHE A 67 -12.46 -13.35 10.14
C PHE A 67 -13.03 -14.67 9.61
N GLN A 68 -13.65 -15.49 10.46
CA GLN A 68 -14.14 -16.83 10.08
C GLN A 68 -15.07 -16.79 8.86
N LYS A 69 -15.94 -15.78 8.76
CA LYS A 69 -16.87 -15.64 7.62
C LYS A 69 -16.20 -15.28 6.30
N SER A 70 -15.01 -14.67 6.36
CA SER A 70 -14.19 -14.32 5.20
C SER A 70 -13.15 -15.40 4.87
N ARG A 71 -13.06 -16.46 5.69
CA ARG A 71 -12.09 -17.54 5.54
C ARG A 71 -12.49 -18.46 4.39
N VAL A 72 -11.52 -18.85 3.56
CA VAL A 72 -11.73 -19.79 2.46
C VAL A 72 -11.61 -21.22 2.99
N GLY A 73 -12.75 -21.85 3.26
CA GLY A 73 -12.81 -23.18 3.85
C GLY A 73 -12.04 -23.25 5.17
N ASP A 74 -11.35 -24.38 5.40
CA ASP A 74 -10.54 -24.59 6.61
C ASP A 74 -9.08 -24.12 6.45
N THR A 75 -8.79 -23.26 5.47
CA THR A 75 -7.43 -22.82 5.14
C THR A 75 -7.04 -21.52 5.84
N GLU A 76 -5.76 -21.17 5.88
CA GLU A 76 -5.28 -19.87 6.39
C GLU A 76 -5.47 -18.70 5.39
N MET A 77 -6.41 -18.82 4.45
CA MET A 77 -6.69 -17.81 3.43
C MET A 77 -7.98 -17.05 3.72
N PHE A 78 -7.98 -15.74 3.49
CA PHE A 78 -9.08 -14.83 3.80
C PHE A 78 -9.37 -13.91 2.62
N ALA A 79 -10.64 -13.76 2.27
CA ALA A 79 -11.14 -12.71 1.40
C ALA A 79 -11.24 -11.41 2.22
N LEU A 80 -10.12 -10.69 2.34
CA LEU A 80 -9.94 -9.54 3.21
C LEU A 80 -8.99 -8.53 2.57
N ASP A 81 -9.24 -7.24 2.80
CA ASP A 81 -8.33 -6.18 2.39
C ASP A 81 -6.99 -6.31 3.13
N VAL A 82 -5.90 -6.39 2.36
CA VAL A 82 -4.54 -6.50 2.91
C VAL A 82 -4.19 -5.30 3.79
N ASN A 83 -4.61 -4.09 3.43
CA ASN A 83 -4.32 -2.88 4.19
C ASN A 83 -5.04 -2.91 5.54
N LEU A 84 -6.28 -3.41 5.59
CA LEU A 84 -7.02 -3.58 6.84
C LEU A 84 -6.34 -4.60 7.76
N ALA A 85 -5.86 -5.71 7.19
CA ALA A 85 -5.13 -6.71 7.96
C ALA A 85 -3.79 -6.16 8.49
N ILE A 86 -3.04 -5.40 7.68
CA ILE A 86 -1.79 -4.76 8.09
C ILE A 86 -2.06 -3.73 9.19
N GLN A 87 -3.09 -2.88 9.03
CA GLN A 87 -3.48 -1.89 10.03
C GLN A 87 -3.83 -2.55 11.38
N LEU A 88 -4.56 -3.67 11.35
CA LEU A 88 -4.88 -4.44 12.57
C LEU A 88 -3.63 -5.04 13.22
N LEU A 89 -2.76 -5.72 12.45
CA LEU A 89 -1.57 -6.34 13.04
C LEU A 89 -0.54 -5.29 13.53
N SER A 90 -0.43 -4.16 12.83
CA SER A 90 0.37 -3.03 13.28
C SER A 90 -0.25 -2.29 14.47
N SER A 91 -1.45 -2.65 14.94
CA SER A 91 -1.96 -2.16 16.22
C SER A 91 -1.53 -3.02 17.42
N PHE A 92 -0.95 -4.20 17.21
CA PHE A 92 -0.51 -5.09 18.29
C PHE A 92 0.84 -4.67 18.86
N ASP A 93 1.00 -4.75 20.19
CA ASP A 93 2.32 -4.62 20.81
C ASP A 93 3.25 -5.73 20.32
N GLY A 94 4.41 -5.32 19.78
CA GLY A 94 5.33 -6.22 19.10
C GLY A 94 6.37 -5.47 18.25
N GLU A 95 7.31 -6.23 17.70
CA GLU A 95 8.39 -5.75 16.84
C GLU A 95 8.11 -6.10 15.38
N VAL A 96 8.21 -5.11 14.48
CA VAL A 96 8.03 -5.35 13.04
C VAL A 96 9.23 -6.13 12.50
N ILE A 97 8.97 -7.32 11.97
CA ILE A 97 9.97 -8.20 11.35
C ILE A 97 10.06 -7.95 9.84
N PHE A 98 8.94 -7.55 9.22
CA PHE A 98 8.90 -7.20 7.81
C PHE A 98 7.83 -6.13 7.54
N PRO A 99 8.14 -5.09 6.74
CA PRO A 99 9.47 -4.75 6.20
C PRO A 99 10.44 -4.24 7.29
N LYS A 100 11.75 -4.55 7.16
CA LYS A 100 12.78 -4.18 8.17
C LYS A 100 13.17 -2.70 8.15
N THR A 101 12.75 -1.97 7.13
CA THR A 101 13.21 -0.60 6.84
C THR A 101 12.20 0.47 7.24
N GLU A 102 11.03 0.09 7.74
CA GLU A 102 9.92 0.98 8.03
C GLU A 102 9.51 0.83 9.49
N SER A 103 9.14 1.93 10.13
CA SER A 103 8.59 1.90 11.48
C SER A 103 7.15 1.38 11.49
N LYS A 104 6.71 0.91 12.65
CA LYS A 104 5.35 0.40 12.83
C LYS A 104 4.29 1.49 12.61
N GLU A 105 4.59 2.71 13.04
CA GLU A 105 3.76 3.90 12.84
C GLU A 105 3.64 4.26 11.36
N GLU A 106 4.74 4.28 10.61
CA GLU A 106 4.72 4.53 9.17
C GLU A 106 3.89 3.48 8.42
N ILE A 107 4.02 2.21 8.79
CA ILE A 107 3.25 1.11 8.19
C ILE A 107 1.75 1.25 8.50
N PHE A 108 1.41 1.60 9.74
CA PHE A 108 0.01 1.81 10.15
C PHE A 108 -0.63 2.97 9.37
N ASP A 109 0.06 4.10 9.29
CA ASP A 109 -0.41 5.28 8.58
C ASP A 109 -0.54 5.01 7.08
N GLU A 110 0.43 4.31 6.48
CA GLU A 110 0.37 3.95 5.06
C GLU A 110 -0.78 3.00 4.77
N ALA A 111 -0.99 1.97 5.59
CA ALA A 111 -2.11 1.04 5.44
C ALA A 111 -3.46 1.77 5.56
N THR A 112 -3.57 2.71 6.50
CA THR A 112 -4.74 3.56 6.68
C THR A 112 -5.01 4.41 5.43
N ASP A 113 -3.97 5.05 4.89
CA ASP A 113 -4.09 5.93 3.72
C ASP A 113 -4.32 5.15 2.41
N ASN A 114 -3.73 3.97 2.26
CA ASN A 114 -3.93 3.08 1.12
C ASN A 114 -5.37 2.54 1.11
N GLY A 115 -5.91 2.09 2.25
CA GLY A 115 -7.30 1.65 2.35
C GLY A 115 -8.31 2.74 1.99
N ARG A 116 -7.95 4.01 2.26
CA ARG A 116 -8.75 5.18 1.85
C ARG A 116 -8.70 5.47 0.36
N SER A 117 -7.77 4.91 -0.42
CA SER A 117 -7.72 5.16 -1.88
C SER A 117 -9.00 4.72 -2.60
N LYS A 118 -9.68 3.69 -2.09
CA LYS A 118 -10.94 3.14 -2.63
C LYS A 118 -12.12 4.10 -2.57
N ILE A 119 -12.02 5.16 -1.77
CA ILE A 119 -13.07 6.16 -1.64
C ILE A 119 -13.05 7.16 -2.80
N ILE A 120 -11.93 7.22 -3.54
CA ILE A 120 -11.76 8.13 -4.67
C ILE A 120 -12.47 7.50 -5.86
N PRO A 121 -13.45 8.18 -6.47
CA PRO A 121 -14.19 7.64 -7.61
C PRO A 121 -13.29 7.29 -8.80
N ASP A 122 -13.77 6.39 -9.63
CA ASP A 122 -13.12 6.09 -10.90
C ASP A 122 -13.08 7.34 -11.79
N GLY A 123 -11.92 7.62 -12.37
CA GLY A 123 -11.75 8.83 -13.16
C GLY A 123 -10.32 9.19 -13.51
N ILE A 124 -10.18 10.36 -14.12
CA ILE A 124 -8.90 10.98 -14.44
C ILE A 124 -8.66 12.14 -13.49
N TYR A 125 -7.49 12.12 -12.87
CA TYR A 125 -7.05 13.10 -11.89
C TYR A 125 -5.77 13.77 -12.37
N VAL A 126 -5.60 15.03 -11.99
CA VAL A 126 -4.46 15.85 -12.40
C VAL A 126 -3.66 16.32 -11.19
N TYR A 127 -2.34 16.37 -11.36
CA TYR A 127 -1.40 16.90 -10.39
C TYR A 127 -0.60 18.03 -11.04
N SER A 128 -0.37 19.12 -10.33
CA SER A 128 0.49 20.21 -10.82
C SER A 128 1.12 20.98 -9.66
N ARG A 129 2.45 21.03 -9.61
CA ARG A 129 3.20 21.75 -8.56
C ARG A 129 4.47 22.38 -9.11
N ASN A 130 4.78 23.59 -8.65
CA ASN A 130 6.06 24.23 -8.95
C ASN A 130 7.19 23.57 -8.13
N SER A 131 8.14 22.94 -8.82
CA SER A 131 9.37 22.44 -8.19
C SER A 131 10.38 23.58 -8.10
N LYS A 132 10.52 24.16 -6.90
CA LYS A 132 11.54 25.20 -6.64
C LYS A 132 12.97 24.70 -6.91
N LYS A 133 13.23 23.43 -6.63
CA LYS A 133 14.54 22.80 -6.80
C LYS A 133 14.95 22.68 -8.27
N GLU A 134 13.99 22.39 -9.14
CA GLU A 134 14.25 22.16 -10.57
C GLU A 134 13.85 23.34 -11.45
N GLY A 135 13.28 24.41 -10.86
CA GLY A 135 12.81 25.57 -11.60
C GLY A 135 11.73 25.27 -12.63
N LYS A 136 11.02 24.14 -12.50
CA LYS A 136 10.02 23.65 -13.46
C LYS A 136 8.70 23.31 -12.80
N VAL A 137 7.62 23.38 -13.58
CA VAL A 137 6.32 22.80 -13.18
C VAL A 137 6.41 21.30 -13.36
N VAL A 138 6.17 20.56 -12.28
CA VAL A 138 5.94 19.13 -12.31
C VAL A 138 4.44 18.92 -12.46
N SER A 139 4.04 18.07 -13.40
CA SER A 139 2.63 17.81 -13.67
C SER A 139 2.40 16.36 -14.08
N ALA A 140 1.25 15.81 -13.71
CA ALA A 140 0.89 14.46 -14.07
C ALA A 140 -0.61 14.29 -14.27
N LYS A 141 -0.97 13.26 -15.03
CA LYS A 141 -2.33 12.72 -15.07
C LYS A 141 -2.32 11.30 -14.56
N ALA A 142 -3.25 10.96 -13.70
CA ALA A 142 -3.45 9.60 -13.25
C ALA A 142 -4.87 9.13 -13.56
N ARG A 143 -5.02 7.87 -13.94
CA ARG A 143 -6.30 7.18 -14.01
C ARG A 143 -6.46 6.34 -12.76
N ILE A 144 -7.62 6.45 -12.12
CA ILE A 144 -8.00 5.62 -10.98
C ILE A 144 -9.15 4.72 -11.42
N VAL A 145 -9.02 3.42 -11.18
CA VAL A 145 -10.07 2.41 -11.42
C VAL A 145 -10.09 1.43 -10.26
N ASN A 146 -11.18 1.37 -9.50
CA ASN A 146 -11.34 0.54 -8.31
C ASN A 146 -10.18 0.71 -7.31
N GLY A 147 -9.76 1.96 -7.06
CA GLY A 147 -8.63 2.28 -6.18
C GLY A 147 -7.22 2.01 -6.76
N ASN A 148 -7.11 1.38 -7.94
CA ASN A 148 -5.83 1.19 -8.61
C ASN A 148 -5.43 2.43 -9.41
N TRP A 149 -4.21 2.90 -9.18
CA TRP A 149 -3.66 4.09 -9.82
C TRP A 149 -2.79 3.71 -11.02
N THR A 150 -2.99 4.39 -12.14
CA THR A 150 -2.12 4.35 -13.32
C THR A 150 -1.66 5.75 -13.65
N LEU A 151 -0.34 5.98 -13.62
CA LEU A 151 0.26 7.22 -14.06
C LEU A 151 0.32 7.23 -15.59
N LEU A 152 -0.26 8.25 -16.22
CA LEU A 152 -0.39 8.29 -17.68
C LEU A 152 0.85 8.85 -18.36
N LYS A 153 1.18 8.28 -19.51
CA LYS A 153 2.21 8.73 -20.44
C LYS A 153 2.13 10.24 -20.70
N GLY A 154 3.29 10.87 -20.82
CA GLY A 154 3.42 12.31 -21.07
C GLY A 154 3.37 13.17 -19.80
N SER A 155 3.20 12.56 -18.62
CA SER A 155 3.38 13.25 -17.34
C SER A 155 4.82 13.76 -17.21
N ASN A 156 5.01 14.97 -16.69
CA ASN A 156 6.29 15.61 -16.44
C ASN A 156 6.66 15.54 -14.96
N LEU A 157 7.53 14.60 -14.62
CA LEU A 157 7.89 14.29 -13.24
C LEU A 157 9.17 15.02 -12.82
N ALA A 158 9.36 15.22 -11.51
CA ALA A 158 10.65 15.67 -10.97
C ALA A 158 11.75 14.64 -11.27
N LEU A 159 12.97 15.08 -11.52
CA LEU A 159 14.11 14.20 -11.82
C LEU A 159 14.91 13.82 -10.57
N ASN A 160 15.01 14.72 -9.62
CA ASN A 160 15.90 14.60 -8.46
C ASN A 160 15.10 14.39 -7.17
N PRO A 161 15.54 13.48 -6.28
CA PRO A 161 14.86 13.26 -5.01
C PRO A 161 14.89 14.52 -4.15
N GLY A 162 13.76 14.84 -3.54
CA GLY A 162 13.57 15.89 -2.57
C GLY A 162 13.58 15.37 -1.14
N VAL A 163 13.31 16.27 -0.19
CA VAL A 163 13.26 15.93 1.25
C VAL A 163 12.04 15.05 1.53
N GLY A 164 12.21 14.03 2.37
CA GLY A 164 11.13 13.21 2.90
C GLY A 164 10.51 12.22 1.90
N VAL A 165 11.17 11.94 0.77
CA VAL A 165 10.72 10.86 -0.12
C VAL A 165 10.94 9.50 0.57
N SER A 166 9.93 8.62 0.55
CA SER A 166 10.04 7.28 1.12
C SER A 166 10.89 6.35 0.25
N SER A 167 11.55 5.37 0.86
CA SER A 167 12.32 4.33 0.16
C SER A 167 11.49 3.57 -0.88
N LYS A 168 10.20 3.32 -0.58
CA LYS A 168 9.26 2.70 -1.51
C LYS A 168 8.99 3.56 -2.75
N ALA A 169 8.80 4.87 -2.56
CA ALA A 169 8.63 5.80 -3.68
C ALA A 169 9.92 5.89 -4.52
N VAL A 170 11.10 5.91 -3.89
CA VAL A 170 12.39 5.85 -4.60
C VAL A 170 12.52 4.57 -5.43
N ALA A 171 12.25 3.40 -4.83
CA ALA A 171 12.32 2.12 -5.53
C ALA A 171 11.38 2.10 -6.74
N LYS A 172 10.11 2.51 -6.54
CA LYS A 172 9.14 2.58 -7.65
C LYS A 172 9.60 3.55 -8.72
N ARG A 173 10.17 4.71 -8.36
CA ARG A 173 10.71 5.70 -9.29
C ARG A 173 11.80 5.17 -10.21
N LEU A 174 12.60 4.20 -9.76
CA LEU A 174 13.65 3.57 -10.57
C LEU A 174 13.09 2.61 -11.63
N GLU A 175 11.85 2.15 -11.48
CA GLU A 175 11.16 1.30 -12.46
C GLU A 175 10.53 2.09 -13.62
N LEU A 176 10.36 3.42 -13.46
CA LEU A 176 9.65 4.25 -14.44
C LEU A 176 10.51 4.50 -15.68
N ALA A 177 9.93 4.30 -16.87
CA ALA A 177 10.52 4.71 -18.14
C ALA A 177 10.39 6.23 -18.34
N LEU A 178 11.44 6.98 -17.98
CA LEU A 178 11.51 8.43 -18.10
C LEU A 178 12.52 8.87 -19.17
N ASP A 179 12.19 9.92 -19.91
CA ASP A 179 13.17 10.61 -20.75
C ASP A 179 14.11 11.51 -19.92
N LYS A 180 15.12 12.08 -20.59
CA LYS A 180 16.09 12.99 -19.96
C LYS A 180 15.48 14.25 -19.34
N ASN A 181 14.24 14.60 -19.67
CA ASN A 181 13.53 15.77 -19.15
C ASN A 181 12.55 15.40 -18.01
N GLY A 182 12.41 14.11 -17.70
CA GLY A 182 11.47 13.59 -16.70
C GLY A 182 10.08 13.32 -17.26
N ILE A 183 9.92 13.22 -18.58
CA ILE A 183 8.66 12.85 -19.22
C ILE A 183 8.48 11.34 -19.16
N LEU A 184 7.32 10.90 -18.66
CA LEU A 184 6.93 9.50 -18.64
C LEU A 184 6.62 8.98 -20.04
N LEU A 185 7.33 7.92 -20.43
CA LEU A 185 7.30 7.39 -21.80
C LEU A 185 6.13 6.43 -22.06
N GLU A 186 5.57 5.83 -21.01
CA GLU A 186 4.49 4.85 -21.06
C GLU A 186 3.56 4.95 -19.85
N ASP A 187 2.32 4.49 -20.00
CA ASP A 187 1.39 4.36 -18.86
C ASP A 187 2.00 3.37 -17.86
N THR A 188 2.12 3.78 -16.59
CA THR A 188 2.75 2.98 -15.54
C THR A 188 1.75 2.70 -14.43
N GLU A 189 1.51 1.42 -14.16
CA GLU A 189 0.67 1.00 -13.06
C GLU A 189 1.42 1.17 -11.72
N LEU A 190 0.77 1.89 -10.79
CA LEU A 190 1.21 2.05 -9.41
C LEU A 190 0.49 1.04 -8.48
N GLY A 191 -0.62 0.47 -8.94
CA GLY A 191 -1.47 -0.45 -8.19
C GLY A 191 -2.36 0.28 -7.19
N GLU A 192 -2.89 -0.46 -6.21
CA GLU A 192 -3.62 0.10 -5.07
C GLU A 192 -2.64 0.88 -4.18
N CYS A 193 -2.73 2.20 -4.16
CA CYS A 193 -1.84 3.06 -3.39
C CYS A 193 -2.52 4.35 -2.95
N SER A 194 -1.96 4.98 -1.91
CA SER A 194 -2.45 6.27 -1.43
C SER A 194 -2.18 7.41 -2.44
N PRO A 195 -2.99 8.47 -2.42
CA PRO A 195 -2.72 9.66 -3.23
C PRO A 195 -1.36 10.29 -2.94
N SER A 196 -0.91 10.22 -1.68
CA SER A 196 0.40 10.74 -1.26
C SER A 196 1.54 9.92 -1.86
N PHE A 197 1.43 8.59 -1.92
CA PHE A 197 2.39 7.75 -2.64
C PHE A 197 2.43 8.13 -4.13
N ALA A 198 1.29 8.18 -4.80
CA ALA A 198 1.22 8.58 -6.21
C ALA A 198 1.80 9.99 -6.45
N GLY A 199 1.50 10.94 -5.58
CA GLY A 199 2.07 12.29 -5.62
C GLY A 199 3.58 12.29 -5.36
N ALA A 200 4.09 11.41 -4.50
CA ALA A 200 5.51 11.31 -4.18
C ALA A 200 6.29 10.78 -5.39
N ILE A 201 5.70 9.89 -6.18
CA ILE A 201 6.24 9.50 -7.49
C ILE A 201 6.29 10.71 -8.43
N VAL A 202 5.29 11.59 -8.43
CA VAL A 202 5.28 12.74 -9.33
C VAL A 202 6.35 13.79 -8.96
N VAL A 203 6.37 14.23 -7.71
CA VAL A 203 7.29 15.31 -7.23
C VAL A 203 8.64 14.82 -6.72
N TYR A 204 8.81 13.51 -6.62
CA TYR A 204 9.98 12.84 -6.07
C TYR A 204 10.34 13.32 -4.64
N ALA A 205 9.33 13.66 -3.84
CA ALA A 205 9.46 14.26 -2.51
C ALA A 205 8.19 14.00 -1.67
N ALA A 206 8.24 14.31 -0.37
CA ALA A 206 7.05 14.33 0.46
C ALA A 206 6.00 15.32 -0.09
N ASN A 207 4.72 14.93 0.01
CA ASN A 207 3.58 15.74 -0.42
C ASN A 207 2.32 15.30 0.31
N ASP A 208 1.30 16.16 0.31
CA ASP A 208 -0.06 15.82 0.72
C ASP A 208 -0.90 15.53 -0.51
N GLY A 209 -0.97 14.26 -0.91
CA GLY A 209 -1.64 13.87 -2.15
C GLY A 209 -3.12 14.28 -2.17
N TRP A 210 -3.80 14.30 -1.02
CA TRP A 210 -5.21 14.64 -0.93
C TRP A 210 -5.50 16.09 -1.33
N ARG A 211 -4.55 16.97 -1.03
CA ARG A 211 -4.60 18.40 -1.34
C ARG A 211 -3.89 18.79 -2.62
N GLU A 212 -3.19 17.87 -3.28
CA GLU A 212 -2.42 18.15 -4.49
C GLU A 212 -3.08 17.57 -5.76
N TRP A 213 -3.69 16.38 -5.66
CA TRP A 213 -4.48 15.84 -6.77
C TRP A 213 -5.80 16.60 -6.93
N ARG A 214 -6.23 16.75 -8.18
CA ARG A 214 -7.49 17.41 -8.55
C ARG A 214 -8.34 16.53 -9.45
N ASP A 215 -9.66 16.58 -9.26
CA ASP A 215 -10.62 15.94 -10.15
C ASP A 215 -10.81 16.73 -11.47
N SER A 216 -11.68 16.24 -12.35
CA SER A 216 -11.99 16.88 -13.63
C SER A 216 -12.65 18.26 -13.52
N LYS A 217 -13.18 18.61 -12.33
CA LYS A 217 -13.77 19.92 -12.01
C LYS A 217 -12.77 20.86 -11.34
N GLY A 218 -11.54 20.40 -11.07
CA GLY A 218 -10.50 21.18 -10.40
C GLY A 218 -10.62 21.20 -8.88
N ASN A 219 -11.42 20.32 -8.26
CA ASN A 219 -11.51 20.22 -6.81
C ASN A 219 -10.40 19.33 -6.25
N MET A 220 -9.91 19.65 -5.04
CA MET A 220 -9.05 18.76 -4.26
C MET A 220 -9.75 17.43 -4.01
N ILE A 221 -9.02 16.32 -4.12
CA ILE A 221 -9.62 15.00 -3.87
C ILE A 221 -9.93 14.76 -2.38
N GLU A 222 -9.43 15.61 -1.47
CA GLU A 222 -9.82 15.65 -0.05
C GLU A 222 -11.35 15.67 0.14
N ILE A 223 -12.10 16.26 -0.79
CA ILE A 223 -13.58 16.29 -0.76
C ILE A 223 -14.23 14.90 -0.70
N TYR A 224 -13.54 13.85 -1.16
CA TYR A 224 -14.06 12.48 -1.15
C TYR A 224 -13.90 11.82 0.22
N ARG A 225 -12.99 12.33 1.08
CA ARG A 225 -12.90 11.93 2.49
C ARG A 225 -14.07 12.48 3.28
N ASP A 226 -14.34 13.77 3.13
CA ASP A 226 -15.33 14.49 3.94
C ASP A 226 -16.76 13.96 3.70
N LYS A 227 -17.08 13.62 2.45
CA LYS A 227 -18.38 13.03 2.09
C LYS A 227 -18.64 11.68 2.75
N LEU A 228 -17.60 10.90 2.98
CA LEU A 228 -17.72 9.58 3.60
C LEU A 228 -17.95 9.68 5.11
N SER A 229 -17.38 10.69 5.77
CA SER A 229 -17.73 10.99 7.16
C SER A 229 -19.19 11.46 7.30
N GLU A 230 -19.67 12.31 6.39
CA GLU A 230 -21.06 12.81 6.42
C GLU A 230 -22.12 11.73 6.16
N GLU A 231 -21.78 10.67 5.43
CA GLU A 231 -22.67 9.52 5.19
C GLU A 231 -22.69 8.52 6.36
N ASN A 232 -21.57 8.34 7.06
CA ASN A 232 -21.49 7.44 8.23
C ASN A 232 -22.13 8.03 9.50
N ASP A 233 -22.28 9.35 9.56
CA ASP A 233 -22.91 10.07 10.68
C ASP A 233 -24.45 10.22 10.52
N LYS A 234 -25.05 9.61 9.49
CA LYS A 234 -26.51 9.58 9.23
C LYS A 234 -27.10 8.20 9.45
#